data_AF-A0A968ZS16-F1
#
_entry.id   AF-A0A968ZS16-F1
#
_cell.length_a   1.000
_cell.length_b   1.000
_cell.length_c   1.000
_cell.angle_alpha   90.00
_cell.angle_beta   90.00
_cell.angle_gamma   90.00
#
_symmetry.space_group_name_H-M   'P 1'
#
loop_
_entity.id
_entity.type
_entity.pdbx_description
1 polymer ?
#
loop_
_entity_poly.entity_id
_entity_poly.type
_entity_poly.pdbx_seq_one_letter_code
_entity_poly.pdbx_strand_id
1 'polypeptide(L)'
;MLSVTDGASVEALTEGEGAAGNLAIISDRVDLQNRGRLTVSGQGKFSAGNLDVTANEILLVDQSLIEANTESGSSGNITLNTQDLLLLRRNSSIRTNATGTATGGNIAINAPNGFLIAVPEENSDITANAFEGRGGRVEIEARGIFGFVSRSSAELSQLLGTNDPSQLDPARLPTNDITAISQTNPALSGEVIIDTPETGPTTEAVELPAVLTETEVAQGCRIDDDRAQNTFVITGRGGCRLFLKRPLTVAILMWG
;
A
#
# COMPACT_ATOMS: atom_id res chain seq x y z
N MET A 1 25.99 -7.49 -2.81
CA MET A 1 24.87 -8.02 -2.00
C MET A 1 25.17 -7.76 -0.53
N LEU A 2 24.25 -7.14 0.19
CA LEU A 2 24.24 -6.98 1.64
C LEU A 2 23.12 -7.85 2.20
N SER A 3 23.41 -8.69 3.18
CA SER A 3 22.43 -9.51 3.88
C SER A 3 22.55 -9.28 5.38
N VAL A 4 21.44 -8.91 6.03
CA VAL A 4 21.36 -8.63 7.46
C VAL A 4 20.22 -9.49 8.01
N THR A 5 20.55 -10.57 8.71
CA THR A 5 19.59 -11.58 9.12
C THR A 5 19.61 -11.84 10.62
N ASP A 6 18.56 -12.52 11.11
CA ASP A 6 18.49 -13.12 12.44
C ASP A 6 18.70 -12.12 13.60
N GLY A 7 18.19 -10.90 13.41
CA GLY A 7 18.29 -9.81 14.38
C GLY A 7 19.58 -8.99 14.28
N ALA A 8 20.44 -9.24 13.28
CA ALA A 8 21.60 -8.40 13.01
C ALA A 8 21.18 -6.96 12.68
N SER A 9 22.08 -6.01 12.96
CA SER A 9 21.87 -4.59 12.66
C SER A 9 23.09 -3.94 12.02
N VAL A 10 22.83 -2.95 11.17
CA VAL A 10 23.81 -1.98 10.67
C VAL A 10 23.36 -0.60 11.14
N GLU A 11 24.21 0.05 11.94
CA GLU A 11 23.82 1.22 12.71
C GLU A 11 24.80 2.38 12.51
N ALA A 12 24.26 3.59 12.37
CA ALA A 12 24.99 4.83 12.58
C ALA A 12 24.41 5.55 13.80
N LEU A 13 25.16 5.52 14.90
CA LEU A 13 24.75 6.03 16.21
C LEU A 13 25.75 7.07 16.71
N THR A 14 25.23 8.15 17.31
CA THR A 14 26.03 9.07 18.14
C THR A 14 25.66 8.86 19.61
N GLU A 15 26.57 8.27 20.38
CA GLU A 15 26.46 8.12 21.84
C GLU A 15 26.95 9.40 22.53
N GLY A 16 26.15 10.47 22.51
CA GLY A 16 26.53 11.74 23.14
C GLY A 16 25.78 12.96 22.61
N GLU A 17 26.32 14.14 22.89
CA GLU A 17 25.78 15.39 22.35
C GLU A 17 26.18 15.58 20.90
N GLY A 18 25.22 15.50 19.97
CA GLY A 18 25.45 15.73 18.54
C GLY A 18 24.49 14.97 17.63
N ALA A 19 24.33 15.47 16.40
CA ALA A 19 23.52 14.79 15.39
C ALA A 19 24.07 13.38 15.12
N ALA A 20 23.18 12.43 14.81
CA ALA A 20 23.59 11.10 14.40
C ALA A 20 24.39 11.17 13.09
N GLY A 21 25.29 10.20 12.90
CA GLY A 21 25.97 9.99 11.62
C GLY A 21 24.98 9.61 10.52
N ASN A 22 25.45 9.62 9.27
CA ASN A 22 24.67 9.15 8.13
C ASN A 22 25.08 7.71 7.78
N LEU A 23 24.13 6.90 7.31
CA LEU A 23 24.36 5.55 6.81
C LEU A 23 24.12 5.55 5.29
N ALA A 24 25.16 5.19 4.52
CA ALA A 24 25.06 5.03 3.07
C ALA A 24 25.36 3.58 2.70
N ILE A 25 24.43 2.93 2.00
CA ILE A 25 24.56 1.55 1.53
C ILE A 25 24.43 1.53 0.01
N ILE A 26 25.45 0.99 -0.65
CA ILE A 26 25.46 0.77 -2.11
C ILE A 26 25.75 -0.71 -2.33
N SER A 27 24.78 -1.43 -2.91
CA SER A 27 24.88 -2.87 -3.14
C SER A 27 23.89 -3.30 -4.20
N ASP A 28 24.22 -4.29 -5.04
CA ASP A 28 23.26 -4.80 -6.05
C ASP A 28 21.92 -5.25 -5.43
N ARG A 29 21.98 -5.80 -4.22
CA ARG A 29 20.81 -6.28 -3.47
C ARG A 29 21.01 -6.06 -1.98
N VAL A 30 19.95 -5.63 -1.29
CA VAL A 30 19.88 -5.52 0.17
C VAL A 30 18.77 -6.45 0.65
N ASP A 31 19.12 -7.38 1.54
CA ASP A 31 18.22 -8.39 2.08
C ASP A 31 18.19 -8.31 3.60
N LEU A 32 17.08 -7.82 4.17
CA LEU A 32 16.84 -7.79 5.61
C LEU A 32 15.84 -8.89 5.95
N GLN A 33 16.25 -9.86 6.76
CA GLN A 33 15.41 -11.00 7.14
C GLN A 33 15.41 -11.25 8.64
N ASN A 34 14.36 -11.86 9.16
CA ASN A 34 14.28 -12.35 10.54
C ASN A 34 14.68 -11.27 11.57
N ARG A 35 14.08 -10.09 11.47
CA ARG A 35 14.36 -8.90 12.29
C ARG A 35 15.68 -8.19 11.97
N GLY A 36 16.18 -8.31 10.74
CA GLY A 36 17.33 -7.55 10.25
C GLY A 36 17.06 -6.03 10.25
N ARG A 37 18.05 -5.22 10.62
CA ARG A 37 17.86 -3.78 10.83
C ARG A 37 18.90 -2.90 10.16
N LEU A 38 18.43 -1.82 9.53
CA LEU A 38 19.26 -0.67 9.17
C LEU A 38 18.74 0.53 9.95
N THR A 39 19.58 1.12 10.80
CA THR A 39 19.12 2.16 11.72
C THR A 39 20.08 3.33 11.77
N VAL A 40 19.51 4.53 11.80
CA VAL A 40 20.22 5.76 12.12
C VAL A 40 19.49 6.43 13.27
N SER A 41 20.17 6.65 14.39
CA SER A 41 19.53 7.25 15.57
C SER A 41 20.47 8.20 16.31
N GLY A 42 19.90 9.31 16.77
CA GLY A 42 20.54 10.25 17.69
C GLY A 42 20.02 10.02 19.10
N GLN A 43 20.86 10.17 20.12
CA GLN A 43 20.44 9.97 21.50
C GLN A 43 19.72 11.22 22.06
N GLY A 44 18.55 11.06 22.67
CA GLY A 44 17.85 12.14 23.39
C GLY A 44 17.41 13.31 22.50
N LYS A 45 18.05 14.49 22.66
CA LYS A 45 17.65 15.76 22.00
C LYS A 45 18.25 16.00 20.62
N PHE A 46 19.06 15.06 20.14
CA PHE A 46 19.83 15.27 18.92
C PHE A 46 19.20 14.55 17.73
N SER A 47 19.26 15.25 16.60
CA SER A 47 18.66 14.82 15.33
C SER A 47 19.14 13.44 14.90
N ALA A 48 18.22 12.61 14.41
CA ALA A 48 18.61 11.47 13.60
C ALA A 48 19.25 11.95 12.29
N GLY A 49 20.19 11.15 11.78
CA GLY A 49 20.89 11.40 10.52
C GLY A 49 20.10 10.88 9.33
N ASN A 50 20.77 10.81 8.19
CA ASN A 50 20.18 10.29 6.95
C ASN A 50 20.59 8.84 6.72
N LEU A 51 19.65 8.04 6.22
CA LEU A 51 19.84 6.67 5.79
C LEU A 51 19.58 6.60 4.28
N ASP A 52 20.63 6.41 3.49
CA ASP A 52 20.57 6.34 2.04
C ASP A 52 20.92 4.91 1.57
N VAL A 53 19.97 4.24 0.91
CA VAL A 53 20.19 2.92 0.30
C VAL A 53 20.06 3.04 -1.21
N THR A 54 21.05 2.52 -1.94
CA THR A 54 21.01 2.37 -3.40
C THR A 54 21.24 0.91 -3.76
N ALA A 55 20.24 0.28 -4.37
CA ALA A 55 20.29 -1.13 -4.78
C ALA A 55 19.42 -1.41 -6.01
N ASN A 56 19.53 -2.61 -6.60
CA ASN A 56 18.57 -3.05 -7.62
C ASN A 56 17.32 -3.64 -6.95
N GLU A 57 17.53 -4.38 -5.85
CA GLU A 57 16.48 -4.97 -5.04
C GLU A 57 16.70 -4.65 -3.56
N ILE A 58 15.64 -4.23 -2.87
CA ILE A 58 15.60 -4.05 -1.42
C ILE A 58 14.47 -4.90 -0.87
N LEU A 59 14.79 -5.88 -0.03
CA LEU A 59 13.81 -6.81 0.54
C LEU A 59 13.81 -6.70 2.06
N LEU A 60 12.63 -6.43 2.64
CA LEU A 60 12.41 -6.46 4.09
C LEU A 60 11.41 -7.56 4.39
N VAL A 61 11.85 -8.55 5.15
CA VAL A 61 11.09 -9.77 5.39
C VAL A 61 11.17 -10.16 6.86
N ASP A 62 10.04 -10.61 7.45
CA ASP A 62 9.97 -11.10 8.82
C ASP A 62 10.42 -10.06 9.86
N GLN A 63 9.57 -9.07 10.12
CA GLN A 63 9.80 -8.02 11.13
C GLN A 63 11.09 -7.21 10.93
N SER A 64 11.54 -7.10 9.69
CA SER A 64 12.73 -6.34 9.33
C SER A 64 12.44 -4.85 9.26
N LEU A 65 13.47 -4.04 9.51
CA LEU A 65 13.29 -2.62 9.80
C LEU A 65 14.35 -1.75 9.14
N ILE A 66 13.89 -0.68 8.48
CA ILE A 66 14.73 0.47 8.13
C ILE A 66 14.20 1.67 8.91
N GLU A 67 15.05 2.31 9.72
CA GLU A 67 14.59 3.29 10.70
C GLU A 67 15.52 4.51 10.85
N ALA A 68 14.92 5.69 10.85
CA ALA A 68 15.55 6.96 11.22
C ALA A 68 14.61 7.81 12.10
N ASN A 69 14.05 7.20 13.15
CA ASN A 69 13.13 7.86 14.09
C ASN A 69 13.83 8.99 14.86
N THR A 70 13.07 9.99 15.29
CA THR A 70 13.58 11.16 16.01
C THR A 70 12.81 11.38 17.31
N GLU A 71 13.50 11.37 18.45
CA GLU A 71 12.87 11.65 19.75
C GLU A 71 12.80 13.16 20.04
N SER A 72 13.87 13.88 19.70
CA SER A 72 13.89 15.35 19.69
C SER A 72 14.99 15.87 18.77
N GLY A 73 14.87 17.11 18.30
CA GLY A 73 15.78 17.69 17.29
C GLY A 73 15.19 17.70 15.88
N SER A 74 16.04 17.83 14.86
CA SER A 74 15.63 17.76 13.45
C SER A 74 15.33 16.33 13.04
N SER A 75 14.40 16.18 12.10
CA SER A 75 13.88 14.89 11.68
C SER A 75 14.88 14.10 10.82
N GLY A 76 15.07 12.81 11.10
CA GLY A 76 15.86 11.89 10.28
C GLY A 76 15.21 11.64 8.92
N ASN A 77 16.01 11.33 7.91
CA ASN A 77 15.51 11.06 6.56
C ASN A 77 15.94 9.68 6.08
N ILE A 78 15.06 9.03 5.32
CA ILE A 78 15.35 7.78 4.62
C ILE A 78 15.21 8.04 3.11
N THR A 79 16.24 7.72 2.35
CA THR A 79 16.20 7.70 0.88
C THR A 79 16.46 6.28 0.39
N LEU A 80 15.51 5.68 -0.31
CA LEU A 80 15.66 4.37 -0.94
C LEU A 80 15.64 4.54 -2.46
N ASN A 81 16.77 4.29 -3.10
CA ASN A 81 16.88 4.25 -4.55
C ASN A 81 16.95 2.78 -4.98
N THR A 82 15.87 2.28 -5.61
CA THR A 82 15.81 0.90 -6.11
C THR A 82 15.57 0.88 -7.62
N GLN A 83 16.25 -0.02 -8.34
CA GLN A 83 16.05 -0.13 -9.80
C GLN A 83 14.84 -1.00 -10.15
N ASP A 84 14.68 -2.12 -9.46
CA ASP A 84 13.74 -3.17 -9.85
C ASP A 84 12.63 -3.36 -8.81
N LEU A 85 12.98 -3.51 -7.53
CA LEU A 85 12.02 -3.93 -6.51
C LEU A 85 12.34 -3.38 -5.11
N LEU A 86 11.31 -2.86 -4.45
CA LEU A 86 11.22 -2.76 -3.00
C LEU A 86 10.07 -3.66 -2.53
N LEU A 87 10.39 -4.69 -1.75
CA LEU A 87 9.41 -5.66 -1.23
C LEU A 87 9.38 -5.59 0.29
N LEU A 88 8.20 -5.42 0.87
CA LEU A 88 7.97 -5.56 2.30
C LEU A 88 7.05 -6.74 2.58
N ARG A 89 7.45 -7.59 3.52
CA ARG A 89 6.69 -8.78 3.93
C ARG A 89 6.74 -9.02 5.43
N ARG A 90 5.67 -9.64 5.92
CA ARG A 90 5.53 -10.19 7.28
C ARG A 90 5.97 -9.21 8.36
N ASN A 91 5.19 -8.16 8.54
CA ASN A 91 5.32 -7.16 9.59
C ASN A 91 6.61 -6.33 9.51
N SER A 92 7.11 -6.10 8.29
CA SER A 92 8.33 -5.32 8.05
C SER A 92 8.02 -3.85 7.86
N SER A 93 8.99 -2.95 8.10
CA SER A 93 8.66 -1.52 8.11
C SER A 93 9.80 -0.59 7.73
N ILE A 94 9.42 0.58 7.22
CA ILE A 94 10.31 1.72 6.95
C ILE A 94 9.78 2.91 7.75
N ARG A 95 10.57 3.47 8.67
CA ARG A 95 10.07 4.45 9.65
C ARG A 95 10.96 5.66 9.87
N THR A 96 10.35 6.83 9.91
CA THR A 96 10.93 8.10 10.37
C THR A 96 10.01 8.76 11.40
N ASN A 97 9.43 7.96 12.29
CA ASN A 97 8.47 8.43 13.29
C ASN A 97 9.14 9.35 14.33
N ALA A 98 8.35 10.26 14.87
CA ALA A 98 8.76 11.20 15.89
C ALA A 98 7.91 11.10 17.16
N THR A 99 8.56 11.25 18.32
CA THR A 99 7.90 11.26 19.64
C THR A 99 7.85 12.67 20.23
N GLY A 100 7.03 12.86 21.26
CA GLY A 100 6.84 14.17 21.89
C GLY A 100 6.44 15.24 20.87
N THR A 101 7.08 16.41 20.95
CA THR A 101 6.82 17.57 20.08
C THR A 101 7.65 17.58 18.79
N ALA A 102 8.46 16.54 18.54
CA ALA A 102 9.31 16.48 17.35
C ALA A 102 8.48 16.26 16.08
N THR A 103 9.00 16.75 14.96
CA THR A 103 8.38 16.58 13.63
C THR A 103 8.82 15.26 13.03
N GLY A 104 7.88 14.51 12.43
CA GLY A 104 8.17 13.28 11.69
C GLY A 104 9.16 13.55 10.55
N GLY A 105 10.02 12.58 10.26
CA GLY A 105 11.03 12.69 9.22
C GLY A 105 10.53 12.41 7.82
N ASN A 106 11.41 12.53 6.82
CA ASN A 106 11.02 12.32 5.44
C ASN A 106 11.47 10.95 4.94
N ILE A 107 10.62 10.30 4.16
CA ILE A 107 10.90 9.06 3.45
C ILE A 107 10.75 9.34 1.96
N ALA A 108 11.82 9.19 1.20
CA ALA A 108 11.83 9.26 -0.26
C ALA A 108 12.15 7.88 -0.83
N ILE A 109 11.27 7.34 -1.67
CA ILE A 109 11.45 6.06 -2.35
C ILE A 109 11.43 6.30 -3.86
N ASN A 110 12.58 6.10 -4.50
CA ASN A 110 12.77 6.33 -5.93
C ASN A 110 12.96 4.99 -6.63
N ALA A 111 11.94 4.59 -7.39
CA ALA A 111 11.87 3.37 -8.18
C ALA A 111 11.21 3.62 -9.56
N PRO A 112 11.63 4.62 -10.35
CA PRO A 112 10.90 5.07 -11.54
C PRO A 112 10.62 3.96 -12.57
N ASN A 113 11.47 2.94 -12.63
CA ASN A 113 11.31 1.75 -13.48
C ASN A 113 10.92 0.47 -12.73
N GLY A 114 10.93 0.52 -11.40
CA GLY A 114 10.75 -0.61 -10.50
C GLY A 114 9.40 -0.61 -9.78
N PHE A 115 9.20 -1.60 -8.93
CA PHE A 115 7.94 -1.82 -8.22
C PHE A 115 8.11 -1.70 -6.71
N LEU A 116 7.09 -1.15 -6.05
CA LEU A 116 6.93 -1.20 -4.61
C LEU A 116 5.81 -2.19 -4.28
N ILE A 117 6.11 -3.25 -3.53
CA ILE A 117 5.16 -4.32 -3.25
C ILE A 117 5.12 -4.61 -1.75
N ALA A 118 3.92 -4.63 -1.18
CA ALA A 118 3.64 -5.32 0.07
C ALA A 118 2.63 -6.44 -0.16
N VAL A 119 2.82 -7.56 0.54
CA VAL A 119 1.85 -8.67 0.46
C VAL A 119 0.63 -8.31 1.33
N PRO A 120 -0.61 -8.41 0.81
CA PRO A 120 -1.80 -8.09 1.58
C PRO A 120 -1.86 -8.87 2.90
N GLU A 121 -2.43 -8.25 3.94
CA GLU A 121 -2.63 -8.86 5.26
C GLU A 121 -1.33 -9.23 6.02
N GLU A 122 -0.18 -8.72 5.58
CA GLU A 122 1.11 -8.92 6.26
C GLU A 122 1.57 -7.68 7.06
N ASN A 123 0.70 -6.69 7.33
CA ASN A 123 0.96 -5.45 8.10
C ASN A 123 2.38 -4.87 7.94
N SER A 124 2.76 -4.58 6.71
CA SER A 124 4.03 -3.97 6.38
C SER A 124 3.87 -2.48 6.09
N ASP A 125 4.44 -1.64 6.95
CA ASP A 125 4.10 -0.21 6.98
C ASP A 125 5.26 0.70 6.60
N ILE A 126 4.92 1.85 6.01
CA ILE A 126 5.84 2.97 5.74
C ILE A 126 5.32 4.19 6.48
N THR A 127 6.02 4.62 7.53
CA THR A 127 5.47 5.63 8.45
C THR A 127 6.44 6.78 8.74
N ALA A 128 5.93 8.00 8.58
CA ALA A 128 6.58 9.27 8.93
C ALA A 128 5.72 10.04 9.94
N ASN A 129 5.24 9.37 10.98
CA ASN A 129 4.27 9.93 11.92
C ASN A 129 4.95 10.80 12.99
N ALA A 130 4.17 11.64 13.66
CA ALA A 130 4.57 12.37 14.84
C ALA A 130 3.50 12.28 15.93
N PHE A 131 3.92 12.29 17.20
CA PHE A 131 2.96 12.30 18.31
C PHE A 131 2.27 13.66 18.44
N GLU A 132 2.95 14.67 18.97
CA GLU A 132 2.43 16.06 19.09
C GLU A 132 2.91 16.99 17.97
N GLY A 133 4.05 16.69 17.36
CA GLY A 133 4.60 17.49 16.28
C GLY A 133 3.86 17.31 14.96
N ARG A 134 4.43 17.92 13.91
CA ARG A 134 3.94 17.77 12.54
C ARG A 134 4.31 16.38 12.01
N GLY A 135 3.39 15.72 11.31
CA GLY A 135 3.73 14.54 10.51
C GLY A 135 4.76 14.90 9.42
N GLY A 136 5.56 13.93 9.00
CA GLY A 136 6.63 14.11 8.03
C GLY A 136 6.16 14.12 6.58
N ARG A 137 7.02 13.69 5.67
CA ARG A 137 6.69 13.53 4.24
C ARG A 137 7.04 12.11 3.80
N VAL A 138 6.12 11.44 3.13
CA VAL A 138 6.42 10.21 2.39
C VAL A 138 6.22 10.50 0.92
N GLU A 139 7.27 10.37 0.13
CA GLU A 139 7.27 10.58 -1.32
C GLU A 139 7.73 9.29 -1.99
N ILE A 140 6.91 8.77 -2.90
CA ILE A 140 7.16 7.50 -3.57
C ILE A 140 6.97 7.70 -5.07
N GLU A 141 8.06 7.57 -5.81
CA GLU A 141 8.05 7.46 -7.26
C GLU A 141 8.27 5.99 -7.63
N ALA A 142 7.30 5.33 -8.27
CA ALA A 142 7.47 3.96 -8.71
C ALA A 142 6.72 3.65 -10.00
N ARG A 143 7.21 2.70 -10.80
CA ARG A 143 6.44 2.22 -11.97
C ARG A 143 5.09 1.64 -11.55
N GLY A 144 5.03 1.01 -10.39
CA GLY A 144 3.77 0.53 -9.80
C GLY A 144 3.92 0.25 -8.31
N ILE A 145 2.84 0.51 -7.58
CA ILE A 145 2.74 0.28 -6.14
C ILE A 145 1.59 -0.68 -5.87
N PHE A 146 1.84 -1.75 -5.14
CA PHE A 146 0.87 -2.81 -4.88
C PHE A 146 0.80 -3.18 -3.40
N GLY A 147 -0.42 -3.39 -2.92
CA GLY A 147 -0.69 -3.92 -1.58
C GLY A 147 -0.60 -2.92 -0.44
N PHE A 148 -0.32 -1.64 -0.71
CA PHE A 148 -0.32 -0.54 0.26
C PHE A 148 -1.60 0.28 0.21
N VAL A 149 -1.98 0.87 1.35
CA VAL A 149 -3.05 1.86 1.46
C VAL A 149 -2.51 3.10 2.17
N SER A 150 -2.66 4.28 1.55
CA SER A 150 -2.37 5.54 2.25
C SER A 150 -3.50 5.85 3.23
N ARG A 151 -3.16 6.22 4.47
CA ARG A 151 -4.14 6.49 5.54
C ARG A 151 -3.92 7.85 6.18
N SER A 152 -5.00 8.58 6.35
CA SER A 152 -5.09 9.78 7.20
C SER A 152 -5.32 9.41 8.67
N SER A 153 -5.09 10.36 9.57
CA SER A 153 -5.34 10.17 11.00
C SER A 153 -6.83 9.91 11.29
N ALA A 154 -7.74 10.57 10.57
CA ALA A 154 -9.18 10.36 10.71
C ALA A 154 -9.60 8.94 10.32
N GLU A 155 -9.07 8.41 9.21
CA GLU A 155 -9.32 7.03 8.79
C GLU A 155 -8.78 6.02 9.80
N LEU A 156 -7.57 6.27 10.33
CA LEU A 156 -7.00 5.44 11.40
C LEU A 156 -7.89 5.44 12.65
N SER A 157 -8.36 6.60 13.12
CA SER A 157 -9.28 6.69 14.25
C SER A 157 -10.56 5.88 14.03
N GLN A 158 -11.12 5.94 12.82
CA GLN A 158 -12.31 5.19 12.45
C GLN A 158 -12.06 3.68 12.43
N LEU A 159 -10.97 3.24 11.80
CA LEU A 159 -10.65 1.81 11.66
C LEU A 159 -10.23 1.17 12.98
N LEU A 160 -9.51 1.91 13.82
CA LEU A 160 -9.06 1.46 15.13
C LEU A 160 -10.14 1.63 16.22
N GLY A 161 -11.23 2.34 15.91
CA GLY A 161 -12.34 2.59 16.84
C GLY A 161 -11.91 3.40 18.07
N THR A 162 -10.95 4.33 17.91
CA THR A 162 -10.36 5.09 19.01
C THR A 162 -10.06 6.53 18.64
N ASN A 163 -10.24 7.42 19.60
CA ASN A 163 -9.81 8.82 19.53
C ASN A 163 -8.60 9.09 20.43
N ASP A 164 -8.05 8.06 21.07
CA ASP A 164 -6.84 8.17 21.89
C ASP A 164 -5.61 8.30 20.96
N PRO A 165 -4.91 9.44 20.96
CA PRO A 165 -3.72 9.64 20.12
C PRO A 165 -2.66 8.56 20.30
N SER A 166 -2.50 8.01 21.52
CA SER A 166 -1.51 6.97 21.81
C SER A 166 -1.83 5.62 21.15
N GLN A 167 -3.05 5.46 20.67
CA GLN A 167 -3.52 4.24 20.02
C GLN A 167 -3.62 4.36 18.50
N LEU A 168 -3.36 5.54 17.91
CA LEU A 168 -3.37 5.78 16.47
C LEU A 168 -2.09 5.27 15.81
N ASP A 169 -1.92 3.95 15.82
CA ASP A 169 -0.77 3.24 15.26
C ASP A 169 -1.22 2.29 14.13
N PRO A 170 -0.76 2.49 12.87
CA PRO A 170 -1.09 1.59 11.75
C PRO A 170 -0.63 0.14 11.97
N ALA A 171 0.39 -0.11 12.82
CA ALA A 171 0.84 -1.47 13.14
C ALA A 171 -0.22 -2.33 13.87
N ARG A 172 -1.37 -1.73 14.21
CA ARG A 172 -2.52 -2.41 14.82
C ARG A 172 -3.56 -2.88 13.80
N LEU A 173 -3.36 -2.60 12.52
CA LEU A 173 -4.23 -2.98 11.44
C LEU A 173 -3.67 -4.21 10.71
N PRO A 174 -4.51 -5.00 10.02
CA PRO A 174 -4.00 -6.09 9.17
C PRO A 174 -3.40 -5.56 7.85
N THR A 175 -3.76 -4.34 7.45
CA THR A 175 -3.33 -3.73 6.19
C THR A 175 -1.88 -3.27 6.22
N ASN A 176 -1.30 -3.10 5.04
CA ASN A 176 -0.01 -2.45 4.84
C ASN A 176 -0.28 -0.96 4.60
N ASP A 177 0.13 -0.11 5.52
CA ASP A 177 -0.30 1.28 5.54
C ASP A 177 0.87 2.24 5.30
N ILE A 178 0.59 3.31 4.55
CA ILE A 178 1.51 4.43 4.35
C ILE A 178 0.94 5.64 5.07
N THR A 179 1.69 6.21 6.02
CA THR A 179 1.19 7.30 6.86
C THR A 179 2.24 8.38 7.11
N ALA A 180 1.79 9.62 7.16
CA ALA A 180 2.59 10.76 7.60
C ALA A 180 1.74 11.65 8.51
N ILE A 181 1.22 11.11 9.61
CA ILE A 181 0.19 11.77 10.42
C ILE A 181 0.77 12.47 11.66
N SER A 182 0.05 13.46 12.17
CA SER A 182 0.19 13.89 13.57
C SER A 182 -0.92 13.21 14.39
N GLN A 183 -0.53 12.51 15.46
CA GLN A 183 -1.46 11.70 16.26
C GLN A 183 -2.37 12.57 17.13
N THR A 184 -1.90 13.71 17.64
CA THR A 184 -2.73 14.58 18.51
C THR A 184 -3.47 15.67 17.75
N ASN A 185 -3.05 16.04 16.54
CA ASN A 185 -3.67 17.12 15.79
C ASN A 185 -3.69 16.85 14.27
N PRO A 186 -4.82 16.43 13.68
CA PRO A 186 -4.94 16.18 12.25
C PRO A 186 -4.49 17.34 11.34
N ALA A 187 -4.61 18.60 11.79
CA ALA A 187 -4.17 19.78 11.02
C ALA A 187 -2.64 19.91 10.92
N LEU A 188 -1.90 19.21 11.78
CA LEU A 188 -0.45 19.07 11.72
C LEU A 188 -0.02 17.81 10.97
N SER A 189 -0.92 17.08 10.32
CA SER A 189 -0.52 15.94 9.49
C SER A 189 0.41 16.40 8.35
N GLY A 190 1.34 15.52 8.05
CA GLY A 190 2.25 15.60 6.94
C GLY A 190 1.58 15.21 5.63
N GLU A 191 2.41 14.84 4.65
CA GLU A 191 1.97 14.59 3.29
C GLU A 191 2.47 13.23 2.80
N VAL A 192 1.59 12.50 2.10
CA VAL A 192 1.94 11.28 1.37
C VAL A 192 1.72 11.56 -0.12
N ILE A 193 2.81 11.57 -0.88
CA ILE A 193 2.82 11.77 -2.34
C ILE A 193 3.19 10.45 -2.98
N ILE A 194 2.34 10.00 -3.90
CA ILE A 194 2.54 8.77 -4.66
C ILE A 194 2.46 9.14 -6.13
N ASP A 195 3.59 9.03 -6.80
CA ASP A 195 3.74 9.26 -8.22
C ASP A 195 4.02 7.93 -8.92
N THR A 196 3.04 7.51 -9.72
CA THR A 196 3.21 6.38 -10.64
C THR A 196 3.07 6.91 -12.06
N PRO A 197 4.09 6.76 -12.95
CA PRO A 197 3.98 7.17 -14.34
C PRO A 197 2.71 6.54 -14.92
N GLU A 198 1.76 7.39 -15.34
CA GLU A 198 0.39 6.98 -15.65
C GLU A 198 0.35 5.77 -16.60
N THR A 199 0.12 4.57 -16.07
CA THR A 199 -0.77 3.64 -16.76
C THR A 199 -2.16 4.09 -16.36
N GLY A 200 -2.69 5.08 -17.10
CA GLY A 200 -4.02 5.63 -16.83
C GLY A 200 -5.03 4.50 -16.59
N PRO A 201 -5.88 4.60 -15.56
CA PRO A 201 -6.95 3.65 -15.44
C PRO A 201 -7.86 3.89 -16.65
N THR A 202 -8.05 2.90 -17.52
CA THR A 202 -9.25 2.87 -18.35
C THR A 202 -10.44 2.58 -17.43
N THR A 203 -10.73 3.48 -16.49
CA THR A 203 -12.05 3.55 -15.87
C THR A 203 -12.93 4.27 -16.89
N GLU A 204 -13.25 3.58 -17.99
CA GLU A 204 -14.57 3.81 -18.57
C GLU A 204 -15.55 3.32 -17.51
N ALA A 205 -16.04 4.28 -16.71
CA ALA A 205 -17.30 4.12 -16.04
C ALA A 205 -18.35 3.94 -17.14
N VAL A 206 -18.59 2.69 -17.52
CA VAL A 206 -19.79 2.34 -18.28
C VAL A 206 -20.94 2.58 -17.32
N GLU A 207 -21.51 3.78 -17.36
CA GLU A 207 -22.85 3.99 -16.85
C GLU A 207 -23.74 2.99 -17.60
N LEU A 208 -24.19 1.96 -16.89
CA LEU A 208 -25.24 1.09 -17.39
C LEU A 208 -26.46 1.98 -17.60
N PRO A 209 -26.99 2.12 -18.83
CA PRO A 209 -28.23 2.85 -19.03
C PRO A 209 -29.32 2.13 -18.22
N ALA A 210 -29.81 2.79 -17.17
CA ALA A 210 -30.96 2.31 -16.42
C ALA A 210 -32.23 2.65 -17.20
N VAL A 211 -32.43 1.99 -18.34
CA VAL A 211 -33.76 1.87 -18.94
C VAL A 211 -34.17 0.42 -18.76
N LEU A 212 -34.89 0.17 -17.66
CA LEU A 212 -35.72 -1.00 -17.57
C LEU A 212 -36.87 -0.80 -18.56
N THR A 213 -36.70 -1.30 -19.79
CA THR A 213 -37.86 -1.53 -20.65
C THR A 213 -38.63 -2.68 -20.04
N GLU A 214 -39.76 -2.38 -19.40
CA GLU A 214 -40.75 -3.38 -19.04
C GLU A 214 -41.09 -4.17 -20.31
N THR A 215 -40.70 -5.45 -20.32
CA THR A 215 -41.11 -6.34 -21.39
C THR A 215 -42.51 -6.79 -21.05
N GLU A 216 -43.52 -6.30 -21.78
CA GLU A 216 -44.86 -6.87 -21.68
C GLU A 216 -44.78 -8.36 -22.00
N VAL A 217 -44.98 -9.19 -20.99
CA VAL A 217 -45.19 -10.62 -21.18
C VAL A 217 -46.55 -10.78 -21.84
N ALA A 218 -46.56 -11.18 -23.11
CA ALA A 218 -47.78 -11.58 -23.78
C ALA A 218 -48.41 -12.76 -23.03
N GLN A 219 -49.50 -12.51 -22.30
CA GLN A 219 -50.35 -13.57 -21.78
C GLN A 219 -51.11 -14.23 -22.93
N GLY A 220 -50.58 -15.37 -23.39
CA GLY A 220 -51.23 -16.24 -24.37
C GLY A 220 -51.47 -17.64 -23.80
N CYS A 221 -52.75 -17.90 -23.48
CA CYS A 221 -53.42 -19.17 -23.19
C CYS A 221 -53.07 -20.00 -21.93
N ARG A 222 -54.10 -20.17 -21.08
CA ARG A 222 -54.24 -21.18 -20.01
C ARG A 222 -54.22 -22.59 -20.58
N ILE A 223 -53.47 -23.49 -19.93
CA ILE A 223 -53.90 -24.85 -19.53
C ILE A 223 -53.31 -25.12 -18.14
N ASP A 224 -54.09 -25.80 -17.30
CA ASP A 224 -53.86 -26.14 -15.89
C ASP A 224 -52.52 -26.85 -15.57
N ASP A 225 -52.25 -26.87 -14.26
CA ASP A 225 -51.26 -27.65 -13.49
C ASP A 225 -49.91 -27.00 -13.08
N ASP A 226 -49.56 -27.40 -11.86
CA ASP A 226 -48.57 -26.92 -10.91
C ASP A 226 -47.18 -26.46 -11.43
N ARG A 227 -46.70 -25.38 -10.79
CA ARG A 227 -45.28 -25.00 -10.55
C ARG A 227 -44.34 -24.93 -11.75
N ALA A 228 -44.04 -23.71 -12.19
CA ALA A 228 -42.67 -23.21 -12.36
C ALA A 228 -42.68 -21.71 -12.66
N GLN A 229 -42.32 -20.85 -11.69
CA GLN A 229 -41.90 -19.49 -12.02
C GLN A 229 -40.47 -19.57 -12.60
N ASN A 230 -40.37 -19.75 -13.90
CA ASN A 230 -39.10 -19.63 -14.60
C ASN A 230 -38.82 -18.15 -14.84
N THR A 231 -37.83 -17.61 -14.13
CA THR A 231 -37.28 -16.28 -14.43
C THR A 231 -36.16 -16.46 -15.44
N PHE A 232 -36.32 -15.87 -16.63
CA PHE A 232 -35.29 -15.82 -17.65
C PHE A 232 -34.74 -14.40 -17.72
N VAL A 233 -33.49 -14.20 -17.28
CA VAL A 233 -32.78 -12.93 -17.39
C VAL A 233 -31.69 -13.08 -18.45
N ILE A 234 -31.84 -12.39 -19.59
CA ILE A 234 -30.75 -12.23 -20.54
C ILE A 234 -29.95 -10.99 -20.13
N THR A 235 -28.83 -11.19 -19.44
CA THR A 235 -27.82 -10.13 -19.30
C THR A 235 -26.85 -10.25 -20.48
N GLY A 236 -27.10 -9.47 -21.52
CA GLY A 236 -26.21 -9.44 -22.68
C GLY A 236 -24.85 -8.82 -22.35
N ARG A 237 -23.77 -9.55 -22.63
CA ARG A 237 -22.53 -8.98 -23.19
C ARG A 237 -22.18 -9.80 -24.42
N GLY A 238 -22.50 -9.25 -25.59
CA GLY A 238 -22.12 -9.84 -26.87
C GLY A 238 -20.60 -9.87 -26.98
N GLY A 239 -20.04 -11.06 -27.14
CA GLY A 239 -18.60 -11.21 -27.40
C GLY A 239 -18.05 -12.59 -27.07
N CYS A 240 -18.31 -13.59 -27.91
CA CYS A 240 -17.35 -14.68 -28.12
C CYS A 240 -17.62 -15.36 -29.48
N ARG A 241 -16.63 -15.30 -30.38
CA ARG A 241 -16.61 -16.08 -31.62
C ARG A 241 -16.44 -17.56 -31.25
N LEU A 242 -17.50 -18.35 -31.38
CA LEU A 242 -17.40 -19.81 -31.45
C LEU A 242 -17.55 -20.24 -32.90
N PHE A 243 -16.43 -20.66 -33.50
CA PHE A 243 -16.45 -21.37 -34.76
C PHE A 243 -16.87 -22.84 -34.53
N LEU A 244 -17.92 -23.23 -35.25
CA LEU A 244 -18.32 -24.57 -35.70
C LEU A 244 -18.61 -25.70 -34.70
N LYS A 245 -19.87 -26.15 -34.69
CA LYS A 245 -20.25 -27.49 -35.18
C LYS A 245 -21.64 -27.43 -35.84
N ARG A 246 -21.77 -28.20 -36.92
CA ARG A 246 -22.85 -28.22 -37.92
C ARG A 246 -24.28 -28.31 -37.33
N PRO A 247 -25.30 -27.74 -37.99
CA PRO A 247 -26.69 -27.95 -37.60
C PRO A 247 -27.14 -29.38 -37.92
N LEU A 248 -27.84 -30.01 -36.97
CA LEU A 248 -28.74 -31.13 -37.27
C LEU A 248 -29.98 -30.53 -37.95
N THR A 249 -30.23 -30.93 -39.18
CA THR A 249 -31.45 -30.61 -39.93
C THR A 249 -32.62 -31.33 -39.27
N VAL A 250 -33.60 -30.59 -38.77
CA VAL A 250 -34.96 -31.12 -38.56
C VAL A 250 -35.80 -30.62 -39.73
N ALA A 251 -36.16 -31.54 -40.62
CA ALA A 251 -37.09 -31.28 -41.71
C ALA A 251 -38.52 -31.25 -41.14
N ILE A 252 -39.18 -30.10 -41.22
CA ILE A 252 -40.63 -30.00 -41.06
C ILE A 252 -41.24 -30.38 -42.41
N LEU A 253 -41.90 -31.53 -42.45
CA LEU A 253 -42.75 -31.95 -43.55
C LEU A 253 -44.09 -31.22 -43.40
N MET A 254 -44.37 -30.27 -44.28
CA MET A 254 -45.73 -29.87 -44.61
C MET A 254 -45.83 -29.61 -46.10
N TRP A 255 -46.57 -30.48 -46.79
CA TRP A 255 -47.34 -30.15 -47.99
C TRP A 255 -48.69 -30.84 -47.86
N GLY A 256 -49.75 -30.10 -48.18
CA GLY A 256 -50.99 -30.68 -48.67
C GLY A 256 -50.87 -31.10 -50.12
#